data_AF-A0A7W9HSD8-F1
#
_entry.id   AF-A0A7W9HSD8-F1
#
_cell.length_a   1.000
_cell.length_b   1.000
_cell.length_c   1.000
_cell.angle_alpha   90.00
_cell.angle_beta   90.00
_cell.angle_gamma   90.00
#
_symmetry.space_group_name_H-M   'P 1'
#
loop_
_entity.id
_entity.type
_entity.pdbx_description
1 polymer ?
#
loop_
_entity_poly.entity_id
_entity_poly.type
_entity_poly.pdbx_seq_one_letter_code
_entity_poly.pdbx_strand_id
1 'polypeptide(L)'
;MNQVVPLPRWWMWRPEAEVGPARRAATRRARRDRIRPVAVLAVVSAGVLAGVLGVTAPKWWWVGLACVPLLVLALVAVLPVRLADWDVVLAGSARDVVHCGQFTDPVQRRRAGRLCVHFDALRGLEARRVAQVELLLWRALVALRDSLVVRDALRRAENRPGLAAAIAETTRELAELDRRLDQFEDALRIVAEEIVEESDPDLTDSALRRVASLDPLH
;
A
#
# COMPACT_ATOMS: atom_id res chain seq x y z
N MET A 1 18.16 -16.23 -9.80
CA MET A 1 18.36 -14.77 -9.73
C MET A 1 17.08 -14.15 -9.21
N ASN A 2 16.97 -13.97 -7.89
CA ASN A 2 15.82 -13.30 -7.28
C ASN A 2 15.96 -11.81 -7.57
N GLN A 3 15.10 -11.27 -8.43
CA GLN A 3 14.92 -9.82 -8.48
C GLN A 3 14.50 -9.38 -7.08
N VAL A 4 15.41 -8.71 -6.39
CA VAL A 4 15.08 -7.87 -5.24
C VAL A 4 14.23 -6.76 -5.82
N VAL A 5 12.92 -6.99 -5.89
CA VAL A 5 11.95 -5.93 -6.19
C VAL A 5 12.23 -4.87 -5.12
N PRO A 6 12.69 -3.66 -5.48
CA PRO A 6 12.97 -2.65 -4.48
C PRO A 6 11.68 -2.44 -3.70
N LEU A 7 11.74 -2.76 -2.41
CA LEU A 7 10.64 -2.50 -1.49
C LEU A 7 10.25 -1.03 -1.61
N PRO A 8 8.96 -0.73 -1.52
CA PRO A 8 8.44 0.59 -1.81
C PRO A 8 8.96 1.62 -0.82
N ARG A 9 9.12 2.85 -1.33
CA ARG A 9 9.70 3.97 -0.59
C ARG A 9 8.81 4.51 0.53
N TRP A 10 7.49 4.25 0.51
CA TRP A 10 6.54 4.75 1.52
C TRP A 10 5.14 4.11 1.38
N TRP A 11 4.39 4.10 2.49
CA TRP A 11 2.95 3.82 2.57
C TRP A 11 2.35 4.53 3.78
N MET A 12 1.05 4.72 3.78
CA MET A 12 0.30 5.29 4.90
C MET A 12 -0.98 4.49 5.13
N TRP A 13 -1.29 4.25 6.39
CA TRP A 13 -2.60 3.73 6.80
C TRP A 13 -3.51 4.90 7.13
N ARG A 14 -4.81 4.74 6.92
CA ARG A 14 -5.79 5.64 7.52
C ARG A 14 -5.57 5.64 9.04
N PRO A 15 -5.54 6.80 9.71
CA PRO A 15 -5.26 6.88 11.16
C PRO A 15 -6.18 5.99 12.02
N GLU A 16 -7.42 5.78 11.56
CA GLU A 16 -8.44 4.97 12.23
C GLU A 16 -8.57 3.55 11.67
N ALA A 17 -7.77 3.16 10.68
CA ALA A 17 -7.93 1.85 10.04
C ALA A 17 -7.50 0.71 10.96
N GLU A 18 -8.37 -0.30 11.05
CA GLU A 18 -8.00 -1.57 11.66
C GLU A 18 -7.05 -2.34 10.72
N VAL A 19 -5.81 -2.56 11.18
CA VAL A 19 -4.80 -3.35 10.44
C VAL A 19 -5.10 -4.86 10.50
N GLY A 20 -5.90 -5.30 11.46
CA GLY A 20 -6.25 -6.71 11.71
C GLY A 20 -6.83 -7.45 10.49
N PRO A 21 -7.89 -6.93 9.84
CA PRO A 21 -8.43 -7.48 8.59
C PRO A 21 -7.37 -7.66 7.49
N ALA A 22 -6.53 -6.66 7.27
CA ALA A 22 -5.49 -6.71 6.25
C ALA A 22 -4.42 -7.77 6.58
N ARG A 23 -4.01 -7.88 7.85
CA ARG A 23 -3.06 -8.91 8.31
C ARG A 23 -3.63 -10.31 8.12
N ARG A 24 -4.92 -10.51 8.39
CA ARG A 24 -5.61 -11.79 8.12
C ARG A 24 -5.63 -12.11 6.62
N ALA A 25 -5.93 -11.12 5.78
CA ALA A 25 -5.92 -11.27 4.33
C ALA A 25 -4.52 -11.62 3.78
N ALA A 26 -3.48 -10.93 4.24
CA ALA A 26 -2.08 -11.21 3.90
C ALA A 26 -1.67 -12.63 4.31
N THR A 27 -2.03 -13.05 5.54
CA THR A 27 -1.75 -14.40 6.04
C THR A 27 -2.41 -15.46 5.16
N ARG A 28 -3.68 -15.27 4.77
CA ARG A 28 -4.41 -16.21 3.89
C ARG A 28 -3.76 -16.30 2.51
N ARG A 29 -3.35 -15.17 1.93
CA ARG A 29 -2.67 -15.13 0.63
C ARG A 29 -1.31 -15.84 0.69
N ALA A 30 -0.49 -15.51 1.68
CA ALA A 30 0.83 -16.13 1.87
C ALA A 30 0.72 -17.65 2.13
N ARG A 31 -0.27 -18.11 2.91
CA ARG A 31 -0.55 -19.56 3.06
C ARG A 31 -0.94 -20.19 1.73
N ARG A 32 -1.82 -19.55 0.95
CA ARG A 32 -2.25 -20.05 -0.36
C ARG A 32 -1.07 -20.17 -1.33
N ASP A 33 -0.21 -19.17 -1.39
CA ASP A 33 0.94 -19.16 -2.30
C ASP A 33 2.03 -20.15 -1.88
N ARG A 34 2.17 -20.43 -0.58
CA ARG A 34 3.01 -21.52 -0.07
C ARG A 34 2.43 -22.90 -0.38
N ILE A 35 1.11 -23.06 -0.29
CA ILE A 35 0.42 -24.35 -0.49
C ILE A 35 0.32 -24.72 -1.97
N ARG A 36 0.07 -23.76 -2.86
CA ARG A 36 -0.08 -23.98 -4.32
C ARG A 36 1.01 -24.86 -4.95
N PRO A 37 2.31 -24.58 -4.81
CA PRO A 37 3.35 -25.41 -5.43
C PRO A 37 3.39 -26.82 -4.82
N VAL A 38 3.18 -26.95 -3.51
CA VAL A 38 3.15 -28.25 -2.81
C VAL A 38 1.94 -29.07 -3.26
N ALA A 39 0.78 -28.45 -3.43
CA ALA A 39 -0.41 -29.10 -3.94
C ALA A 39 -0.22 -29.59 -5.38
N VAL A 40 0.39 -28.78 -6.26
CA VAL A 40 0.72 -29.19 -7.63
C VAL A 40 1.68 -30.38 -7.62
N LEU A 41 2.74 -30.32 -6.80
CA LEU A 41 3.73 -31.40 -6.69
C LEU A 41 3.13 -32.67 -6.09
N ALA A 42 2.22 -32.54 -5.14
CA ALA A 42 1.46 -33.66 -4.56
C ALA A 42 0.54 -34.32 -5.59
N VAL A 43 -0.17 -33.54 -6.40
CA VAL A 43 -1.05 -34.07 -7.47
C VAL A 43 -0.24 -34.77 -8.55
N VAL A 44 0.88 -34.17 -8.99
CA VAL A 44 1.77 -34.76 -10.00
C VAL A 44 2.41 -36.04 -9.46
N SER A 45 2.92 -36.03 -8.24
CA SER A 45 3.54 -37.22 -7.63
C SER A 45 2.52 -38.33 -7.36
N ALA A 46 1.31 -38.01 -6.91
CA ALA A 46 0.22 -38.99 -6.76
C ALA A 46 -0.18 -39.62 -8.11
N GLY A 47 -0.25 -38.84 -9.19
CA GLY A 47 -0.53 -39.35 -10.54
C GLY A 47 0.56 -40.28 -11.07
N VAL A 48 1.83 -39.93 -10.86
CA VAL A 48 2.98 -40.76 -11.27
C VAL A 48 3.07 -42.04 -10.44
N LEU A 49 2.91 -41.95 -9.12
CA LEU A 49 2.87 -43.13 -8.24
C LEU A 49 1.71 -44.05 -8.60
N ALA A 50 0.53 -43.51 -8.91
CA ALA A 50 -0.62 -44.30 -9.30
C ALA A 50 -0.40 -45.06 -10.63
N GLY A 51 0.27 -44.43 -11.60
CA GLY A 51 0.61 -45.05 -12.88
C GLY A 51 1.71 -46.13 -12.79
N VAL A 52 2.69 -45.96 -11.92
CA VAL A 52 3.86 -46.86 -11.81
C VAL A 52 3.62 -48.05 -10.87
N LEU A 53 2.87 -47.87 -9.77
CA LEU A 53 2.66 -48.91 -8.75
C LEU A 53 1.34 -49.68 -8.90
N GLY A 54 0.47 -49.30 -9.85
CA GLY A 54 -0.81 -49.95 -10.14
C GLY A 54 -0.74 -51.44 -10.49
N VAL A 55 0.45 -51.96 -10.81
CA VAL A 55 0.63 -53.32 -11.36
C VAL A 55 1.22 -54.31 -10.33
N THR A 56 1.83 -53.88 -9.23
CA THR A 56 2.66 -54.78 -8.39
C THR A 56 2.52 -54.66 -6.87
N ALA A 57 1.86 -53.63 -6.33
CA ALA A 57 1.86 -53.37 -4.88
C ALA A 57 0.61 -53.88 -4.11
N PRO A 58 0.76 -54.40 -2.87
CA PRO A 58 -0.36 -54.76 -2.00
C PRO A 58 -1.31 -53.59 -1.68
N LYS A 59 -2.63 -53.82 -1.71
CA LYS A 59 -3.66 -52.77 -1.57
C LYS A 59 -3.57 -51.92 -0.29
N TRP A 60 -3.00 -52.44 0.80
CA TRP A 60 -2.85 -51.72 2.07
C TRP A 60 -1.73 -50.66 2.05
N TRP A 61 -0.74 -50.80 1.17
CA TRP A 61 0.34 -49.82 0.99
C TRP A 61 -0.14 -48.50 0.37
N TRP A 62 -1.22 -48.56 -0.42
CA TRP A 62 -1.83 -47.40 -1.06
C TRP A 62 -2.39 -46.39 -0.06
N VAL A 63 -2.90 -46.84 1.09
CA VAL A 63 -3.46 -45.95 2.12
C VAL A 63 -2.35 -45.11 2.76
N GLY A 64 -1.21 -45.73 3.07
CA GLY A 64 -0.06 -45.02 3.65
C GLY A 64 0.55 -43.99 2.68
N LEU A 65 0.80 -44.38 1.43
CA LEU A 65 1.40 -43.51 0.42
C LEU A 65 0.48 -42.37 -0.02
N ALA A 66 -0.84 -42.59 -0.06
CA ALA A 66 -1.81 -41.53 -0.35
C ALA A 66 -1.91 -40.48 0.77
N CYS A 67 -1.63 -40.86 2.02
CA CYS A 67 -1.67 -39.94 3.16
C CYS A 67 -0.41 -39.04 3.28
N VAL A 68 0.74 -39.46 2.73
CA VAL A 68 1.99 -38.68 2.78
C VAL A 68 1.83 -37.26 2.18
N PRO A 69 1.31 -37.08 0.94
CA PRO A 69 1.13 -35.73 0.39
C PRO A 69 0.14 -34.89 1.20
N LEU A 70 -0.90 -35.49 1.78
CA LEU A 70 -1.85 -34.80 2.66
C LEU A 70 -1.18 -34.34 3.97
N LEU A 71 -0.33 -35.17 4.58
CA LEU A 71 0.44 -34.82 5.77
C LEU A 71 1.46 -33.72 5.49
N VAL A 72 2.15 -33.76 4.35
CA VAL A 72 3.06 -32.69 3.93
C VAL A 72 2.30 -31.38 3.71
N LEU A 73 1.13 -31.42 3.06
CA LEU A 73 0.23 -30.28 2.91
C LEU A 73 -0.21 -29.71 4.27
N ALA A 74 -0.62 -30.58 5.20
CA ALA A 74 -1.04 -30.19 6.54
C ALA A 74 0.10 -29.55 7.33
N LEU A 75 1.30 -30.14 7.28
CA LEU A 75 2.49 -29.62 7.94
C LEU A 75 2.85 -28.23 7.40
N VAL A 76 2.89 -28.07 6.08
CA VAL A 76 3.18 -26.79 5.40
C VAL A 76 2.12 -25.73 5.73
N ALA A 77 0.86 -26.13 5.91
CA ALA A 77 -0.23 -25.23 6.27
C ALA A 77 -0.15 -24.73 7.72
N VAL A 78 0.44 -25.49 8.65
CA VAL A 78 0.55 -25.14 10.07
C VAL A 78 1.79 -24.30 10.39
N LEU A 79 2.84 -24.36 9.55
CA LEU A 79 4.05 -23.56 9.72
C LEU A 79 3.75 -22.04 9.83
N PRO A 80 4.42 -21.31 10.74
CA PRO A 80 4.25 -19.87 10.87
C PRO A 80 4.58 -19.17 9.55
N VAL A 81 3.77 -18.16 9.22
CA VAL A 81 3.98 -17.30 8.06
C VAL A 81 4.70 -16.05 8.56
N ARG A 82 5.90 -15.81 8.07
CA ARG A 82 6.55 -14.50 8.21
C ARG A 82 5.94 -13.60 7.14
N LEU A 83 5.28 -12.55 7.58
CA LEU A 83 4.74 -11.51 6.71
C LEU A 83 5.68 -10.33 6.75
N ALA A 84 6.04 -9.80 5.59
CA ALA A 84 6.60 -8.46 5.52
C ALA A 84 5.48 -7.44 5.74
N ASP A 85 5.78 -6.28 6.32
CA ASP A 85 4.79 -5.21 6.49
C ASP A 85 4.14 -4.82 5.16
N TRP A 86 4.91 -4.86 4.08
CA TRP A 86 4.43 -4.63 2.73
C TRP A 86 3.35 -5.63 2.26
N ASP A 87 3.41 -6.89 2.70
CA ASP A 87 2.38 -7.88 2.36
C ASP A 87 1.03 -7.51 3.00
N VAL A 88 1.10 -6.92 4.20
CA VAL A 88 -0.08 -6.43 4.94
C VAL A 88 -0.64 -5.19 4.25
N VAL A 89 0.23 -4.26 3.83
CA VAL A 89 -0.13 -3.06 3.08
C VAL A 89 -0.79 -3.41 1.74
N LEU A 90 -0.23 -4.36 0.98
CA LEU A 90 -0.81 -4.85 -0.28
C LEU A 90 -2.12 -5.61 -0.10
N ALA A 91 -2.37 -6.17 1.09
CA ALA A 91 -3.62 -6.82 1.43
C ALA A 91 -4.66 -5.85 2.01
N GLY A 92 -4.25 -4.62 2.34
CA GLY A 92 -5.13 -3.55 2.78
C GLY A 92 -6.12 -3.14 1.69
N SER A 93 -7.31 -2.72 2.11
CA SER A 93 -8.27 -2.11 1.21
C SER A 93 -7.71 -0.80 0.67
N ALA A 94 -8.02 -0.46 -0.58
CA ALA A 94 -7.70 0.86 -1.14
C ALA A 94 -8.30 2.01 -0.32
N ARG A 95 -9.36 1.76 0.48
CA ARG A 95 -9.94 2.77 1.38
C ARG A 95 -9.16 2.96 2.68
N ASP A 96 -8.34 1.99 3.07
CA ASP A 96 -7.68 1.96 4.37
C ASP A 96 -6.16 2.17 4.25
N VAL A 97 -5.61 1.98 3.05
CA VAL A 97 -4.18 2.11 2.76
C VAL A 97 -3.95 2.89 1.47
N VAL A 98 -3.04 3.86 1.54
CA VAL A 98 -2.44 4.51 0.37
C VAL A 98 -0.97 4.12 0.30
N HIS A 99 -0.53 3.66 -0.86
CA HIS A 99 0.84 3.23 -1.08
C HIS A 99 1.34 3.64 -2.45
N CYS A 100 2.66 3.74 -2.62
CA CYS A 100 3.27 4.27 -3.84
C CYS A 100 2.83 3.55 -5.13
N GLY A 101 2.52 2.25 -5.04
CA GLY A 101 2.00 1.44 -6.16
C GLY A 101 0.63 1.86 -6.70
N GLN A 102 -0.15 2.65 -5.97
CA GLN A 102 -1.45 3.17 -6.45
C GLN A 102 -1.26 4.39 -7.39
N PHE A 103 -0.07 4.98 -7.43
CA PHE A 103 0.23 6.15 -8.25
C PHE A 103 0.89 5.71 -9.55
N THR A 104 0.11 5.62 -10.63
CA THR A 104 0.61 5.27 -11.97
C THR A 104 1.52 6.35 -12.55
N ASP A 105 1.19 7.63 -12.32
CA ASP A 105 2.00 8.77 -12.74
C ASP A 105 3.26 8.94 -11.87
N PRO A 106 4.48 8.90 -12.47
CA PRO A 106 5.73 9.09 -11.74
C PRO A 106 5.88 10.47 -11.08
N VAL A 107 5.25 11.52 -11.61
CA VAL A 107 5.30 12.86 -11.00
C VAL A 107 4.53 12.86 -9.69
N GLN A 108 3.29 12.39 -9.71
CA GLN A 108 2.44 12.32 -8.52
C GLN A 108 2.97 11.34 -7.48
N ARG A 109 3.56 10.22 -7.92
CA ARG A 109 4.25 9.28 -7.03
C ARG A 109 5.40 9.93 -6.28
N ARG A 110 6.17 10.81 -6.94
CA ARG A 110 7.28 11.55 -6.30
C ARG A 110 6.76 12.58 -5.32
N ARG A 111 5.73 13.36 -5.67
CA ARG A 111 5.11 14.34 -4.78
C ARG A 111 4.58 13.67 -3.50
N ALA A 112 3.79 12.62 -3.65
CA ALA A 112 3.28 11.85 -2.52
C ALA A 112 4.42 11.27 -1.64
N GLY A 113 5.53 10.85 -2.26
CA GLY A 113 6.71 10.41 -1.52
C GLY A 113 7.38 11.51 -0.71
N ARG A 114 7.49 12.74 -1.24
CA ARG A 114 8.07 13.87 -0.49
C ARG A 114 7.21 14.23 0.71
N LEU A 115 5.89 14.28 0.54
CA LEU A 115 4.95 14.50 1.64
C LEU A 115 5.14 13.50 2.79
N CYS A 116 5.26 12.21 2.47
CA CYS A 116 5.52 11.18 3.49
C CYS A 116 6.88 11.35 4.17
N VAL A 117 7.93 11.68 3.41
CA VAL A 117 9.28 11.91 3.96
C VAL A 117 9.30 13.09 4.93
N HIS A 118 8.65 14.21 4.58
CA HIS A 118 8.57 15.37 5.47
C HIS A 118 7.74 15.07 6.73
N PHE A 119 6.66 14.28 6.61
CA PHE A 119 5.87 13.88 7.76
C PHE A 119 6.58 12.89 8.69
N ASP A 120 7.42 11.99 8.16
CA ASP A 120 8.19 11.06 9.00
C ASP A 120 9.13 11.81 9.97
N ALA A 121 9.61 13.01 9.61
CA ALA A 121 10.37 13.87 10.52
C ALA A 121 9.51 14.40 11.69
N LEU A 122 8.21 14.56 11.49
CA LEU A 122 7.26 15.07 12.50
C LEU A 122 6.75 13.99 13.46
N ARG A 123 6.90 12.70 13.12
CA ARG A 123 6.34 11.57 13.89
C ARG A 123 6.86 11.48 15.33
N GLY A 124 8.02 12.09 15.64
CA GLY A 124 8.60 12.11 16.99
C GLY A 124 7.99 13.13 17.95
N LEU A 125 7.08 13.99 17.49
CA LEU A 125 6.52 15.11 18.26
C LEU A 125 5.26 14.71 19.06
N GLU A 126 4.61 15.70 19.70
CA GLU A 126 3.37 15.50 20.45
C GLU A 126 2.28 14.76 19.67
N ALA A 127 1.88 13.59 20.18
CA ALA A 127 0.96 12.67 19.51
C ALA A 127 -0.36 13.29 19.05
N ARG A 128 -0.93 14.23 19.82
CA ARG A 128 -2.22 14.85 19.49
C ARG A 128 -2.17 15.73 18.24
N ARG A 129 -1.09 16.47 18.04
CA ARG A 129 -0.92 17.39 16.90
C ARG A 129 -0.46 16.65 15.67
N VAL A 130 0.43 15.67 15.85
CA VAL A 130 0.83 14.74 14.81
C VAL A 130 -0.39 13.99 14.25
N ALA A 131 -1.34 13.57 15.09
CA ALA A 131 -2.56 12.89 14.64
C ALA A 131 -3.42 13.76 13.70
N GLN A 132 -3.51 15.07 13.94
CA GLN A 132 -4.25 15.98 13.06
C GLN A 132 -3.53 16.13 11.71
N VAL A 133 -2.22 16.33 11.73
CA VAL A 133 -1.41 16.42 10.50
C VAL A 133 -1.43 15.09 9.74
N GLU A 134 -1.42 13.97 10.44
CA GLU A 134 -1.56 12.62 9.88
C GLU A 134 -2.90 12.45 9.15
N LEU A 135 -3.99 12.94 9.73
CA LEU A 135 -5.30 12.93 9.10
C LEU A 135 -5.35 13.81 7.84
N LEU A 136 -4.76 15.01 7.89
CA LEU A 136 -4.68 15.92 6.74
C LEU A 136 -3.82 15.33 5.62
N LEU A 137 -2.67 14.75 5.95
CA LEU A 137 -1.81 14.06 5.00
C LEU A 137 -2.53 12.89 4.35
N TRP A 138 -3.23 12.07 5.15
CA TRP A 138 -4.05 10.98 4.63
C TRP A 138 -5.07 11.47 3.61
N ARG A 139 -5.82 12.53 3.96
CA ARG A 139 -6.80 13.17 3.08
C ARG A 139 -6.17 13.71 1.79
N ALA A 140 -5.02 14.37 1.90
CA ALA A 140 -4.25 14.88 0.76
C ALA A 140 -3.81 13.75 -0.18
N LEU A 141 -3.30 12.65 0.36
CA LEU A 141 -2.89 11.48 -0.41
C LEU A 141 -4.06 10.79 -1.11
N VAL A 142 -5.21 10.71 -0.44
CA VAL A 142 -6.46 10.17 -1.02
C VAL A 142 -6.96 11.07 -2.15
N ALA A 143 -7.02 12.38 -1.94
CA ALA A 143 -7.42 13.33 -2.97
C ALA A 143 -6.48 13.28 -4.18
N LEU A 144 -5.17 13.18 -3.94
CA LEU A 144 -4.18 13.03 -5.00
C LEU A 144 -4.38 11.74 -5.79
N ARG A 145 -4.65 10.62 -5.13
CA ARG A 145 -4.98 9.35 -5.79
C ARG A 145 -6.26 9.47 -6.63
N ASP A 146 -7.31 10.03 -6.06
CA ASP A 146 -8.61 10.14 -6.74
C ASP A 146 -8.52 11.11 -7.94
N SER A 147 -7.64 12.12 -7.87
CA SER A 147 -7.32 13.01 -9.01
C SER A 147 -6.69 12.27 -10.20
N LEU A 148 -6.01 11.13 -9.99
CA LEU A 148 -5.42 10.35 -11.09
C LEU A 148 -6.50 9.79 -12.01
N VAL A 149 -7.65 9.38 -11.45
CA VAL A 149 -8.78 8.87 -12.23
C VAL A 149 -9.32 9.95 -13.16
N VAL A 150 -9.41 11.18 -12.65
CA VAL A 150 -9.84 12.36 -13.42
C VAL A 150 -8.82 12.71 -14.50
N ARG A 151 -7.53 12.71 -14.18
CA ARG A 151 -6.44 12.94 -15.15
C ARG A 151 -6.44 11.90 -16.28
N ASP A 152 -6.61 10.62 -15.94
CA ASP A 152 -6.72 9.54 -16.92
C ASP A 152 -7.99 9.65 -17.78
N ALA A 153 -9.08 10.18 -17.22
CA ALA A 153 -10.30 10.48 -17.98
C ALA A 153 -10.09 11.66 -18.94
N LEU A 154 -9.46 12.75 -18.48
CA LEU A 154 -9.14 13.93 -19.30
C LEU A 154 -8.20 13.58 -20.45
N ARG A 155 -7.14 12.80 -20.20
CA ARG A 155 -6.22 12.33 -21.24
C ARG A 155 -6.92 11.52 -22.33
N ARG A 156 -7.98 10.78 -21.97
CA ARG A 156 -8.82 10.06 -22.94
C ARG A 156 -9.79 10.99 -23.67
N ALA A 157 -10.29 12.04 -23.00
CA ALA A 157 -11.27 12.99 -23.51
C ALA A 157 -10.67 14.08 -24.42
N GLU A 158 -9.38 14.39 -24.30
CA GLU A 158 -8.64 15.36 -25.13
C GLU A 158 -8.77 15.07 -26.64
N ASN A 159 -9.03 13.81 -27.01
CA ASN A 159 -9.25 13.37 -28.39
C ASN A 159 -10.67 13.66 -28.93
N ARG A 160 -11.56 14.33 -28.18
CA ARG A 160 -12.94 14.62 -28.60
C ARG A 160 -13.17 16.12 -28.86
N PRO A 161 -13.33 16.55 -30.12
CA PRO A 161 -13.69 17.92 -30.44
C PRO A 161 -15.12 18.20 -29.94
N GLY A 162 -15.29 19.22 -29.10
CA GLY A 162 -16.59 19.64 -28.55
C GLY A 162 -16.65 19.77 -27.02
N LEU A 163 -15.62 19.32 -26.29
CA LEU A 163 -15.57 19.36 -24.82
C LEU A 163 -14.53 20.33 -24.25
N ALA A 164 -13.99 21.24 -25.07
CA ALA A 164 -12.85 22.09 -24.71
C ALA A 164 -13.10 22.92 -23.43
N ALA A 165 -14.29 23.51 -23.27
CA ALA A 165 -14.61 24.31 -22.09
C ALA A 165 -14.70 23.47 -20.79
N ALA A 166 -15.32 22.29 -20.86
CA ALA A 166 -15.40 21.38 -19.70
C ALA A 166 -14.02 20.83 -19.33
N ILE A 167 -13.19 20.50 -20.32
CA ILE A 167 -11.80 20.07 -20.10
C ILE A 167 -10.99 21.21 -19.48
N ALA A 168 -11.17 22.46 -19.93
CA ALA A 168 -10.50 23.63 -19.37
C ALA A 168 -10.88 23.86 -17.89
N GLU A 169 -12.14 23.70 -17.52
CA GLU A 169 -12.56 23.85 -16.12
C GLU A 169 -11.98 22.76 -15.23
N THR A 170 -12.09 21.48 -15.62
CA THR A 170 -11.54 20.38 -14.82
C THR A 170 -10.02 20.44 -14.71
N THR A 171 -9.32 20.91 -15.76
CA THR A 171 -7.86 21.11 -15.68
C THR A 171 -7.49 22.25 -14.75
N ARG A 172 -8.30 23.32 -14.69
CA ARG A 172 -8.12 24.41 -13.71
C ARG A 172 -8.33 23.93 -12.28
N GLU A 173 -9.36 23.14 -12.02
CA GLU A 173 -9.62 22.54 -10.70
C GLU A 173 -8.45 21.65 -10.24
N LEU A 174 -7.91 20.83 -11.15
CA LEU A 174 -6.73 20.00 -10.86
C LEU A 174 -5.48 20.83 -10.57
N ALA A 175 -5.26 21.93 -11.29
CA ALA A 175 -4.14 22.83 -11.05
C ALA A 175 -4.26 23.54 -9.69
N GLU A 176 -5.47 23.90 -9.29
CA GLU A 176 -5.74 24.48 -7.97
C GLU A 176 -5.48 23.46 -6.84
N LEU A 177 -5.91 22.20 -7.02
CA LEU A 177 -5.57 21.12 -6.08
C LEU A 177 -4.05 20.93 -5.98
N ASP A 178 -3.34 20.91 -7.11
CA ASP A 178 -1.88 20.78 -7.13
C ASP A 178 -1.20 21.92 -6.36
N ARG A 179 -1.67 23.16 -6.55
CA ARG A 179 -1.16 24.33 -5.83
C ARG A 179 -1.35 24.22 -4.32
N ARG A 180 -2.51 23.74 -3.86
CA ARG A 180 -2.79 23.54 -2.43
C ARG A 180 -1.93 22.43 -1.83
N LEU A 181 -1.72 21.35 -2.57
CA LEU A 181 -0.83 20.27 -2.16
C LEU A 181 0.62 20.73 -2.06
N ASP A 182 1.08 21.55 -3.00
CA ASP A 182 2.44 22.12 -2.96
C ASP A 182 2.59 23.09 -1.77
N GLN A 183 1.57 23.92 -1.46
CA GLN A 183 1.58 24.78 -0.26
C GLN A 183 1.63 23.97 1.04
N PHE A 184 0.89 22.85 1.09
CA PHE A 184 0.93 21.93 2.24
C PHE A 184 2.29 21.24 2.35
N GLU A 185 2.89 20.81 1.23
CA GLU A 185 4.25 20.25 1.18
C GLU A 185 5.29 21.26 1.69
N ASP A 186 5.25 22.50 1.20
CA ASP A 186 6.16 23.57 1.63
C ASP A 186 6.03 23.85 3.13
N ALA A 187 4.79 23.88 3.65
CA ALA A 187 4.55 24.08 5.08
C ALA A 187 5.14 22.93 5.92
N LEU A 188 4.94 21.67 5.49
CA LEU A 188 5.54 20.50 6.15
C LEU A 188 7.07 20.54 6.11
N ARG A 189 7.66 20.94 4.97
CA ARG A 189 9.11 21.08 4.83
C ARG A 189 9.66 22.11 5.82
N ILE A 190 9.06 23.29 5.91
CA ILE A 190 9.49 24.34 6.83
C ILE A 190 9.48 23.84 8.27
N VAL A 191 8.40 23.17 8.70
CA VAL A 191 8.35 22.62 10.07
C VAL A 191 9.42 21.55 10.28
N ALA A 192 9.64 20.67 9.30
CA ALA A 192 10.67 19.65 9.39
C ALA A 192 12.08 20.24 9.48
N GLU A 193 12.37 21.33 8.77
CA GLU A 193 13.64 22.07 8.84
C GLU A 193 13.80 22.77 10.19
N GLU A 194 12.77 23.46 10.68
CA GLU A 194 12.76 24.15 11.99
C GLU A 194 13.06 23.18 13.15
N ILE A 195 12.54 21.95 13.09
CA ILE A 195 12.81 20.91 14.11
C ILE A 195 14.28 20.47 14.11
N VAL A 196 14.90 20.42 12.92
CA VAL A 196 16.28 19.95 12.76
C VAL A 196 17.30 21.01 13.19
N GLU A 197 17.02 22.29 12.94
CA GLU A 197 18.00 23.37 13.14
C GLU A 197 18.10 23.87 14.58
N GLU A 198 16.99 24.13 15.28
CA GLU A 198 17.03 24.64 16.66
C GLU A 198 15.65 24.49 17.30
N SER A 199 15.44 23.39 18.05
CA SER A 199 14.14 23.02 18.63
C SER A 199 13.72 23.96 19.77
N ASP A 200 13.21 25.14 19.44
CA ASP A 200 12.28 25.84 20.33
C ASP A 200 10.91 25.12 20.23
N PRO A 201 10.45 24.47 21.33
CA PRO A 201 9.18 23.76 21.32
C PRO A 201 8.00 24.69 21.00
N ASP A 202 8.07 25.98 21.35
CA ASP A 202 6.97 26.93 21.13
C ASP A 202 6.88 27.38 19.67
N LEU A 203 8.01 27.52 18.98
CA LEU A 203 8.04 27.83 17.53
C LEU A 203 7.52 26.65 16.72
N THR A 204 7.99 25.44 17.05
CA THR A 204 7.50 24.18 16.45
C THR A 204 5.99 24.04 16.63
N ASP A 205 5.49 24.42 17.80
CA ASP A 205 4.08 24.35 18.15
C ASP A 205 3.19 25.31 17.32
N SER A 206 3.70 26.51 17.07
CA SER A 206 3.06 27.52 16.23
C SER A 206 3.06 27.10 14.76
N ALA A 207 4.18 26.55 14.28
CA ALA A 207 4.34 26.06 12.93
C ALA A 207 3.41 24.87 12.64
N LEU A 208 3.30 23.91 13.56
CA LEU A 208 2.34 22.80 13.46
C LEU A 208 0.88 23.28 13.45
N ARG A 209 0.54 24.32 14.24
CA ARG A 209 -0.80 24.92 14.18
C ARG A 209 -1.08 25.55 12.81
N ARG A 210 -0.09 26.21 12.21
CA ARG A 210 -0.19 26.77 10.87
C ARG A 210 -0.42 25.68 9.82
N VAL A 211 0.34 24.59 9.87
CA VAL A 211 0.11 23.41 8.99
C VAL A 211 -1.29 22.84 9.18
N ALA A 212 -1.73 22.66 10.44
CA ALA A 212 -3.05 22.12 10.73
C ALA A 212 -4.21 23.04 10.26
N SER A 213 -3.95 24.35 10.14
CA SER A 213 -4.91 25.32 9.59
C SER A 213 -4.95 25.33 8.06
N LEU A 214 -3.89 24.85 7.40
CA LEU A 214 -3.85 24.64 5.95
C LEU A 214 -4.54 23.31 5.66
N ASP A 215 -5.87 23.31 5.59
CA ASP A 215 -6.60 22.16 5.06
C ASP A 215 -6.38 22.12 3.54
N PRO A 216 -5.66 21.13 2.98
CA PRO A 216 -5.42 21.07 1.54
C PRO A 216 -6.71 20.88 0.73
N LEU A 217 -7.83 20.55 1.37
CA LEU A 217 -9.10 20.26 0.73
C LEU A 217 -10.19 21.33 0.98
N HIS A 218 -9.97 22.32 1.85
CA HIS A 218 -10.95 23.36 2.19
C HIS A 218 -10.40 24.78 2.07
#